data_AF-A0A9D6UXH7-F1
#
_entry.id   AF-A0A9D6UXH7-F1
#
_cell.length_a   1.000
_cell.length_b   1.000
_cell.length_c   1.000
_cell.angle_alpha   90.00
_cell.angle_beta   90.00
_cell.angle_gamma   90.00
#
_symmetry.space_group_name_H-M   'P 1'
#
loop_
_entity.id
_entity.type
_entity.pdbx_description
1 polymer ?
#
loop_
_entity_poly.entity_id
_entity_poly.type
_entity_poly.pdbx_seq_one_letter_code
_entity_poly.pdbx_strand_id
1 'polypeptide(L)' 'MVQADLETLREIKRKIDLIEEAARQMKTLGAGVPAVEKNAQCVLSAVYVLKFGISDILDIQD' A
#
# COMPACT_ATOMS: atom_id res chain seq x y z
N MET A 1 -1.39 2.90 -24.86
CA MET A 1 -1.34 2.75 -23.38
C MET A 1 -1.87 1.37 -23.07
N VAL A 2 -1.12 0.53 -22.35
CA VAL A 2 -1.64 -0.75 -21.86
C VAL A 2 -2.53 -0.40 -20.67
N GLN A 3 -3.85 -0.47 -20.84
CA GLN A 3 -4.76 -0.48 -19.70
C GLN A 3 -4.61 -1.84 -19.03
N ALA A 4 -4.19 -1.85 -17.77
CA ALA A 4 -4.36 -3.03 -16.94
C ALA A 4 -5.86 -3.33 -16.84
N ASP A 5 -6.26 -4.58 -17.01
CA ASP A 5 -7.65 -4.97 -16.82
C ASP A 5 -8.09 -4.80 -15.35
N LEU A 6 -9.40 -4.76 -15.16
CA LEU A 6 -10.01 -4.52 -13.85
C LEU A 6 -9.59 -5.56 -12.80
N GLU A 7 -9.39 -6.81 -13.21
CA GLU A 7 -8.93 -7.89 -12.32
C GLU A 7 -7.50 -7.64 -11.83
N THR A 8 -6.61 -7.22 -12.73
CA THR A 8 -5.24 -6.84 -12.43
C THR A 8 -5.19 -5.67 -11.44
N LEU A 9 -6.02 -4.64 -11.64
CA LEU A 9 -6.09 -3.50 -10.72
C LEU A 9 -6.61 -3.91 -9.33
N ARG A 10 -7.60 -4.80 -9.26
CA ARG A 10 -8.11 -5.36 -8.00
C ARG A 10 -7.04 -6.20 -7.30
N GLU A 11 -6.28 -6.99 -8.04
CA GLU A 11 -5.15 -7.74 -7.47
C GLU A 11 -4.07 -6.81 -6.93
N ILE A 12 -3.69 -5.76 -7.67
CA ILE A 12 -2.74 -4.75 -7.22
C ILE A 12 -3.24 -4.10 -5.92
N LYS A 13 -4.51 -3.68 -5.86
CA LYS A 13 -5.12 -3.13 -4.64
C LYS A 13 -4.98 -4.09 -3.45
N ARG A 14 -5.30 -5.38 -3.65
CA ARG A 14 -5.14 -6.42 -2.62
C ARG A 14 -3.68 -6.54 -2.14
N LYS A 15 -2.70 -6.47 -3.06
CA LYS A 15 -1.27 -6.53 -2.68
C LYS A 15 -0.84 -5.29 -1.89
N ILE A 16 -1.34 -4.12 -2.23
CA ILE A 16 -1.11 -2.86 -1.50
C ILE A 16 -1.64 -2.99 -0.06
N ASP A 17 -2.85 -3.52 0.11
CA ASP A 17 -3.45 -3.72 1.44
C ASP A 17 -2.63 -4.70 2.30
N LEU A 18 -2.08 -5.76 1.70
CA LEU A 18 -1.19 -6.70 2.40
C LEU A 18 0.13 -6.04 2.86
N ILE A 19 0.70 -5.16 2.03
CA ILE A 19 1.91 -4.40 2.39
C ILE A 19 1.59 -3.43 3.53
N GLU A 20 0.43 -2.77 3.49
CA GLU A 20 -0.04 -1.88 4.55
C GLU A 20 -0.07 -2.61 5.90
N GLU A 21 -0.71 -3.77 5.93
CA GLU A 21 -0.85 -4.57 7.14
C GLU A 21 0.50 -5.05 7.67
N ALA A 22 1.38 -5.56 6.80
CA ALA A 22 2.72 -5.97 7.19
C ALA A 22 3.55 -4.79 7.75
N ALA A 23 3.42 -3.59 7.18
CA ALA A 23 4.10 -2.40 7.66
C ALA A 23 3.56 -1.93 9.03
N ARG A 24 2.25 -2.05 9.28
CA ARG A 24 1.64 -1.78 10.59
C ARG A 24 2.16 -2.75 11.64
N GLN A 25 2.22 -4.04 11.33
CA GLN A 25 2.76 -5.07 12.22
C GLN A 25 4.23 -4.82 12.52
N MET A 26 5.04 -4.50 11.51
CA MET A 26 6.45 -4.16 11.69
C MET A 26 6.65 -2.92 12.58
N LYS A 27 5.81 -1.89 12.43
CA LYS A 27 5.85 -0.71 13.29
C LYS A 27 5.55 -1.06 14.75
N THR A 28 4.56 -1.91 14.99
CA THR A 28 4.20 -2.38 16.34
C THR A 28 5.30 -3.25 16.95
N LEU A 29 5.82 -4.22 16.21
CA LEU A 29 6.88 -5.12 16.68
C LEU A 29 8.21 -4.39 16.90
N GLY A 30 8.49 -3.39 16.09
CA GLY A 30 9.69 -2.56 16.15
C GLY A 30 9.59 -1.38 17.12
N ALA A 31 8.56 -1.31 17.96
CA ALA A 31 8.39 -0.20 18.90
C ALA A 31 9.62 -0.05 19.81
N GLY A 32 10.15 1.17 19.92
CA GLY A 32 11.39 1.45 20.64
C GLY A 32 12.67 1.15 19.85
N VAL A 33 12.56 0.74 18.59
CA VAL A 33 13.69 0.63 17.65
C VAL A 33 13.54 1.71 16.56
N PRO A 34 14.17 2.89 16.72
CA PRO A 34 13.92 4.06 15.85
C PRO A 34 14.11 3.79 14.35
N ALA A 35 15.07 2.93 14.01
CA ALA A 35 15.30 2.53 12.62
C ALA A 35 14.10 1.77 12.04
N VAL A 36 13.50 0.85 12.81
CA VAL A 36 12.33 0.08 12.35
C VAL A 36 11.11 0.98 12.28
N GLU A 37 10.87 1.82 13.28
CA GLU A 37 9.74 2.77 13.29
C GLU A 37 9.77 3.72 12.09
N LYS A 38 10.94 4.30 11.80
CA LYS A 38 11.12 5.21 10.65
C LYS A 38 10.87 4.49 9.33
N ASN A 39 11.44 3.30 9.15
CA ASN A 39 11.27 2.55 7.91
C ASN A 39 9.83 2.05 7.72
N ALA A 40 9.21 1.53 8.77
CA ALA A 40 7.79 1.13 8.72
C ALA A 40 6.89 2.33 8.38
N GLN A 41 7.17 3.50 8.95
CA GLN A 41 6.45 4.73 8.59
C GLN A 41 6.66 5.14 7.13
N CYS A 42 7.88 5.04 6.60
CA CYS A 42 8.15 5.32 5.18
C CYS A 42 7.37 4.40 4.25
N VAL A 43 7.30 3.10 4.57
CA VAL A 43 6.49 2.14 3.79
C VAL A 43 5.01 2.51 3.83
N LEU A 44 4.47 2.83 5.01
CA LEU A 44 3.07 3.26 5.15
C LEU A 44 2.76 4.52 4.32
N SER A 45 3.66 5.50 4.30
CA SER A 45 3.50 6.70 3.48
C SER A 45 3.50 6.38 1.98
N ALA A 46 4.39 5.49 1.51
CA ALA A 46 4.41 5.06 0.12
C ALA A 46 3.14 4.29 -0.28
N VAL A 47 2.68 3.39 0.60
CA VAL A 47 1.43 2.63 0.43
C VAL A 47 0.23 3.57 0.32
N TYR A 48 0.15 4.61 1.15
CA TYR A 48 -0.94 5.59 1.09
C TYR A 48 -1.05 6.25 -0.29
N VAL A 49 0.08 6.73 -0.83
CA VAL A 49 0.13 7.36 -2.16
C VAL A 49 -0.28 6.36 -3.25
N LEU A 50 0.21 5.13 -3.17
CA LEU A 50 -0.10 4.10 -4.16
C LEU A 50 -1.59 3.68 -4.11
N LYS A 51 -2.16 3.57 -2.90
CA LYS A 51 -3.57 3.24 -2.68
C LYS A 51 -4.50 4.32 -3.25
N PHE A 52 -4.14 5.59 -3.10
CA PHE A 52 -4.85 6.71 -3.71
C PHE A 52 -4.83 6.58 -5.25
N GLY A 53 -3.65 6.45 -5.86
CA GLY A 53 -3.54 6.35 -7.32
C GLY A 53 -4.27 5.15 -7.94
N ILE A 54 -4.31 3.99 -7.26
CA ILE A 54 -5.05 2.82 -7.74
C ILE A 54 -6.56 2.96 -7.53
N SER A 55 -6.99 3.58 -6.42
CA SER A 55 -8.42 3.81 -6.17
C SER A 55 -9.00 4.80 -7.19
N ASP A 56 -8.28 5.87 -7.50
CA ASP A 56 -8.69 6.83 -8.54
C ASP A 56 -8.89 6.16 -9.91
N ILE A 57 -8.04 5.20 -10.27
CA ILE A 57 -8.16 4.46 -11.54
C ILE A 57 -9.36 3.51 -11.52
N LEU A 58 -9.63 2.84 -10.38
CA LEU A 58 -10.77 1.94 -10.23
C LEU A 58 -12.10 2.72 -10.25
N ASP A 59 -12.17 3.87 -9.58
CA ASP A 59 -13.36 4.72 -9.53
C ASP A 59 -13.74 5.30 -10.92
N ILE A 60 -12.78 5.44 -11.84
CA ILE A 60 -13.02 5.86 -13.23
C ILE A 60 -13.52 4.70 -14.11
N GLN A 61 -13.19 3.45 -13.76
CA GLN A 61 -13.50 2.27 -14.56
C GLN A 61 -14.79 1.54 -14.14
N ASP A 62 -15.28 1.78 -12.92
CA ASP A 62 -16.60 1.33 -12.44
C ASP A 62 -17.74 2.29 -12.89
#